data_AF-A0A839WEC5-F1
#
_entry.id   AF-A0A839WEC5-F1
#
_cell.length_a   1.000
_cell.length_b   1.000
_cell.length_c   1.000
_cell.angle_alpha   90.00
_cell.angle_beta   90.00
_cell.angle_gamma   90.00
#
_symmetry.space_group_name_H-M   'P 1'
#
loop_
_entity.id
_entity.type
_entity.pdbx_description
1 polymer ?
#
loop_
_entity_poly.entity_id
_entity_poly.type
_entity_poly.pdbx_seq_one_letter_code
_entity_poly.pdbx_strand_id
1 'polypeptide(L)' 'AVISGGNDTADFKIEFMKSVGIAVADSPASLGSTMLKVFKG' A
#
# COMPACT_ATOMS: atom_id res chain seq x y z
N ALA A 1 -18.03 -1.20 -0.91
CA ALA A 1 -17.12 -0.40 -1.77
C ALA A 1 -17.62 -0.49 -3.19
N VAL A 2 -17.63 0.61 -3.93
CA VAL A 2 -17.85 0.59 -5.39
C VAL A 2 -16.50 0.27 -6.03
N ILE A 3 -16.47 -0.65 -6.99
CA ILE A 3 -15.30 -0.90 -7.84
C ILE A 3 -15.79 -0.65 -9.27
N SER A 4 -15.51 0.54 -9.79
CA SER A 4 -16.01 1.00 -11.10
C SER A 4 -15.15 0.55 -12.30
N GLY A 5 -14.20 -0.37 -12.06
CA GLY A 5 -13.22 -0.83 -13.07
C GLY A 5 -12.04 0.15 -13.22
N GLY A 6 -10.96 -0.32 -13.84
CA GLY A 6 -9.74 0.47 -14.04
C GLY A 6 -8.99 0.79 -12.74
N ASN A 7 -8.74 2.08 -12.49
CA ASN A 7 -7.87 2.57 -11.42
C ASN A 7 -8.52 2.59 -10.02
N ASP A 8 -9.74 2.07 -9.89
CA ASP A 8 -10.49 2.08 -8.64
C ASP A 8 -10.34 0.77 -7.84
N THR A 9 -9.57 -0.20 -8.35
CA THR A 9 -9.27 -1.44 -7.63
C THR A 9 -8.27 -1.19 -6.48
N ALA A 10 -8.30 -2.05 -5.47
CA ALA A 10 -7.30 -2.01 -4.40
C ALA A 10 -5.89 -2.23 -4.96
N ASP A 11 -5.75 -3.19 -5.88
CA ASP A 11 -4.47 -3.51 -6.52
C ASP A 11 -3.87 -2.31 -7.25
N PHE A 12 -4.68 -1.58 -8.01
CA PHE A 12 -4.19 -0.38 -8.70
C PHE A 12 -3.67 0.66 -7.69
N LYS A 13 -4.42 0.92 -6.61
CA LYS A 13 -4.01 1.88 -5.58
C LYS A 13 -2.72 1.44 -4.89
N ILE A 14 -2.58 0.15 -4.59
CA ILE A 14 -1.38 -0.44 -3.98
C ILE A 14 -0.16 -0.27 -4.90
N GLU A 15 -0.28 -0.65 -6.17
CA GLU A 15 0.82 -0.55 -7.14
C GLU A 15 1.21 0.91 -7.42
N PHE A 16 0.22 1.81 -7.53
CA PHE A 16 0.49 3.23 -7.68
C PHE A 16 1.26 3.80 -6.48
N MET A 17 0.82 3.50 -5.24
CA MET A 17 1.52 3.94 -4.03
C MET A 17 2.98 3.46 -4.01
N LYS A 18 3.24 2.18 -4.31
CA LYS A 18 4.60 1.64 -4.41
C LYS A 18 5.42 2.37 -5.47
N SER A 19 4.84 2.64 -6.64
CA SER A 19 5.52 3.29 -7.77
C SER A 19 5.98 4.72 -7.47
N VAL A 20 5.33 5.41 -6.52
CA VAL A 20 5.68 6.78 -6.09
C VAL A 20 6.48 6.81 -4.78
N GLY A 21 6.99 5.66 -4.33
CA GLY A 21 7.85 5.55 -3.15
C GLY A 21 7.11 5.51 -1.82
N ILE A 22 5.78 5.31 -1.82
CA ILE A 22 5.02 5.08 -0.58
C ILE A 22 5.19 3.61 -0.17
N ALA A 23 5.64 3.39 1.06
CA ALA A 23 5.67 2.04 1.64
C ALA A 23 4.25 1.53 1.88
N VAL A 24 3.93 0.34 1.36
CA VAL A 24 2.64 -0.33 1.54
C VAL A 24 2.87 -1.65 2.29
N ALA A 25 2.08 -1.90 3.33
CA ALA A 25 2.14 -3.16 4.07
C ALA A 25 1.38 -4.27 3.32
N ASP A 26 1.97 -5.47 3.23
CA ASP A 26 1.41 -6.60 2.49
C ASP A 26 0.18 -7.23 3.18
N SER A 27 -0.03 -6.92 4.45
CA SER A 27 -1.22 -7.32 5.21
C SER A 27 -1.51 -6.36 6.36
N PRO A 28 -2.75 -6.31 6.89
CA PRO A 28 -3.08 -5.52 8.07
C PRO A 28 -2.19 -5.83 9.29
N ALA A 29 -1.82 -7.10 9.48
CA ALA A 29 -0.96 -7.53 10.59
C ALA A 29 0.47 -6.99 10.48
N SER A 30 0.94 -6.68 9.27
CA SER A 30 2.29 -6.18 9.00
C SER A 30 2.44 -4.66 9.06
N LEU A 31 1.37 -3.92 9.38
CA LEU A 31 1.41 -2.45 9.41
C LEU A 31 2.48 -1.92 10.38
N GLY A 32 2.50 -2.41 11.62
CA GLY A 32 3.45 -1.94 12.63
C GLY A 32 4.91 -2.23 12.26
N SER A 33 5.19 -3.42 11.72
CA SER A 33 6.55 -3.78 11.28
C SER A 33 6.99 -3.01 10.03
N THR A 34 6.07 -2.70 9.12
CA THR A 34 6.33 -1.84 7.95
C THR A 34 6.71 -0.43 8.39
N MET A 35 5.95 0.16 9.32
CA MET A 35 6.27 1.48 9.88
C MET A 35 7.64 1.51 10.54
N LEU A 36 7.98 0.50 11.35
CA LEU A 36 9.29 0.41 11.99
C LEU A 36 10.44 0.32 10.98
N LYS A 37 10.26 -0.36 9.85
CA LYS A 37 11.28 -0.42 8.79
C LYS A 37 11.51 0.96 8.17
N VAL A 38 10.44 1.67 7.83
CA VAL A 38 10.51 3.02 7.24
C VAL A 38 11.18 4.02 8.19
N PHE A 39 10.88 3.96 9.48
CA PHE A 39 11.44 4.91 10.46
C PHE A 39 12.90 4.67 10.82
N LYS A 40 13.44 3.48 10.55
CA LYS A 40 14.81 3.13 10.95
C LYS A 40 15.90 3.59 9.98
N GLY A 41 15.53 4.02 8.76
CA GLY A 41 16.48 4.45 7.73
C GLY A 41 17.21 3.28 7.10
#